data_AF-A0A611EEV4-F1
#
_entry.id   AF-A0A611EEV4-F1
#
_cell.length_a   1.000
_cell.length_b   1.000
_cell.length_c   1.000
_cell.angle_alpha   90.00
_cell.angle_beta   90.00
_cell.angle_gamma   90.00
#
_symmetry.space_group_name_H-M   'P 1'
#
loop_
_entity.id
_entity.type
_entity.pdbx_description
1 polymer ?
#
loop_
_entity_poly.entity_id
_entity_poly.type
_entity_poly.pdbx_seq_one_letter_code
_entity_poly.pdbx_strand_id
1 'polypeptide(L)'
;MAKLPRRKCANKECRQWFHPIREGQIVCSYQCASAVGKEQTRKAHEAAQRKAQSLQRAAEKKERAAWRQRKAAVKPLKHWIDLTQRAVNDICRETELAEGLGCISCGTKTAFAWHAGHYRTTAAAGHLR
;
A
#
# COMPACT_ATOMS: atom_id res chain seq x y z
N MET A 1 -25.86 51.25 22.47
CA MET A 1 -25.93 49.94 21.80
C MET A 1 -25.61 48.85 22.80
N ALA A 2 -26.40 47.77 22.85
CA ALA A 2 -26.13 46.64 23.76
C ALA A 2 -24.85 45.92 23.33
N LYS A 3 -24.02 45.51 24.30
CA LYS A 3 -22.80 44.73 24.03
C LYS A 3 -23.19 43.34 23.56
N LEU A 4 -22.56 42.86 22.50
CA LEU A 4 -22.70 41.47 22.04
C LEU A 4 -22.26 40.48 23.15
N PRO A 5 -22.85 39.27 23.21
CA PRO A 5 -22.43 38.24 24.13
C PRO A 5 -20.93 37.96 24.04
N ARG A 6 -20.29 37.80 25.20
CA ARG A 6 -18.86 37.51 25.30
C ARG A 6 -18.52 36.17 24.64
N ARG A 7 -17.33 36.08 24.05
CA ARG A 7 -16.80 34.87 23.38
C ARG A 7 -15.37 34.64 23.81
N LYS A 8 -14.88 33.38 23.76
CA LYS A 8 -13.44 33.09 23.90
C LYS A 8 -12.74 33.28 22.55
N CYS A 9 -11.56 33.89 22.57
CA CYS A 9 -10.71 34.06 21.39
C CYS A 9 -10.39 32.71 20.73
N ALA A 10 -10.48 32.65 19.40
CA ALA A 10 -10.16 31.47 18.60
C ALA A 10 -8.64 31.18 18.52
N ASN A 11 -7.79 32.16 18.79
CA ASN A 11 -6.36 31.92 18.91
C ASN A 11 -6.09 31.00 20.12
N LYS A 12 -5.49 29.83 19.85
CA LYS A 12 -5.21 28.78 20.84
C LYS A 12 -4.32 29.25 21.98
N GLU A 13 -3.39 30.16 21.70
CA GLU A 13 -2.47 30.70 22.70
C GLU A 13 -3.11 31.78 23.57
N CYS A 14 -4.14 32.47 23.06
CA CYS A 14 -4.76 33.59 23.75
C CYS A 14 -5.96 33.17 24.59
N ARG A 15 -6.98 32.55 23.97
CA ARG A 15 -8.23 32.04 24.60
C ARG A 15 -8.98 32.99 25.54
N GLN A 16 -8.63 34.26 25.62
CA GLN A 16 -9.25 35.24 26.50
C GLN A 16 -10.71 35.50 26.13
N TRP A 17 -11.53 35.86 27.12
CA TRP A 17 -12.89 36.31 26.91
C TRP A 17 -12.92 37.76 26.43
N PHE A 18 -13.66 38.05 25.37
CA PHE A 18 -13.83 39.40 24.83
C PHE A 18 -15.27 39.66 24.41
N HIS A 19 -15.66 40.93 24.37
CA HIS A 19 -16.93 41.37 23.77
C HIS A 19 -16.69 41.69 22.29
N PRO A 20 -17.32 40.96 21.35
CA PRO A 20 -17.22 41.26 19.92
C PRO A 20 -17.74 42.66 19.61
N ILE A 21 -17.07 43.32 18.68
CA ILE A 21 -17.50 44.63 18.15
C ILE A 21 -18.48 44.43 16.99
N ARG A 22 -18.33 43.32 16.25
CA ARG A 22 -19.16 42.96 15.11
C ARG A 22 -19.60 41.50 15.21
N GLU A 23 -20.71 41.17 14.57
CA GLU A 23 -21.11 39.78 14.39
C GLU A 23 -20.04 39.00 13.61
N GLY A 24 -19.86 37.71 13.93
CA GLY A 24 -18.82 36.87 13.33
C GLY A 24 -17.38 37.11 13.80
N GLN A 25 -17.09 38.11 14.63
CA GLN A 25 -15.74 38.29 15.18
C GLN A 25 -15.37 37.13 16.12
N ILE A 26 -14.31 36.40 15.76
CA ILE A 26 -13.84 35.19 16.48
C ILE A 26 -12.56 35.42 17.30
N VAL A 27 -11.93 36.58 17.20
CA VAL A 27 -10.66 36.92 17.84
C VAL A 27 -10.72 38.27 18.52
N CYS A 28 -9.98 38.41 19.63
CA CYS A 28 -10.00 39.61 20.46
C CYS A 28 -9.18 40.78 19.90
N SER A 29 -8.18 40.53 19.04
CA SER A 29 -7.27 41.55 18.52
C SER A 29 -6.74 41.21 17.11
N TYR A 30 -6.16 42.19 16.43
CA TYR A 30 -5.55 42.03 15.11
C TYR A 30 -4.40 41.01 15.10
N GLN A 31 -3.58 40.98 16.16
CA GLN A 31 -2.51 39.98 16.31
C GLN A 31 -3.07 38.56 16.35
N CYS A 32 -4.17 38.35 17.10
CA CYS A 32 -4.86 37.06 17.15
C CYS A 32 -5.51 36.71 15.80
N ALA A 33 -6.05 37.70 15.07
CA ALA A 33 -6.57 37.50 13.72
C ALA A 33 -5.48 37.00 12.76
N SER A 34 -4.32 37.65 12.80
CA SER A 34 -3.17 37.30 11.96
C SER A 34 -2.65 35.89 12.27
N ALA A 35 -2.55 35.53 13.56
CA ALA A 35 -2.12 34.19 13.97
C ALA A 35 -3.09 33.10 13.49
N VAL A 36 -4.40 33.30 13.68
CA VAL A 36 -5.43 32.35 13.23
C VAL A 36 -5.46 32.25 11.71
N GLY A 37 -5.35 33.37 10.99
CA GLY A 37 -5.30 33.41 9.53
C GLY A 37 -4.12 32.64 8.96
N LYS A 38 -2.91 32.85 9.51
CA LYS A 38 -1.70 32.09 9.12
C LYS A 38 -1.89 30.58 9.31
N GLU A 39 -2.44 30.18 10.45
CA GLU A 39 -2.71 28.77 10.75
C GLU A 39 -3.74 28.15 9.79
N GLN A 40 -4.81 28.88 9.47
CA GLN A 40 -5.82 28.43 8.50
C GLN A 40 -5.22 28.28 7.10
N THR A 41 -4.43 29.24 6.64
CA THR A 41 -3.73 29.16 5.35
C THR A 41 -2.78 27.98 5.30
N ARG A 42 -2.00 27.74 6.36
CA ARG A 42 -1.10 26.58 6.45
C ARG A 42 -1.87 25.27 6.31
N LYS A 43 -2.96 25.10 7.07
CA LYS A 43 -3.81 23.91 7.00
C LYS A 43 -4.46 23.71 5.63
N ALA A 44 -4.93 24.78 5.00
CA ALA A 44 -5.51 24.72 3.67
C ALA A 44 -4.48 24.25 2.64
N HIS A 45 -3.25 24.77 2.72
CA HIS A 45 -2.15 24.36 1.86
C HIS A 45 -1.77 22.89 2.06
N GLU A 46 -1.61 22.43 3.31
CA GLU A 46 -1.33 21.02 3.62
C GLU A 46 -2.46 20.10 3.13
N ALA A 47 -3.73 20.49 3.30
CA ALA A 47 -4.87 19.72 2.81
C ALA A 47 -4.88 19.63 1.28
N ALA A 48 -4.57 20.72 0.58
CA ALA A 48 -4.46 20.74 -0.88
C ALA A 48 -3.33 19.82 -1.37
N GLN A 49 -2.17 19.86 -0.72
CA GLN A 49 -1.04 18.98 -1.03
C GLN A 49 -1.39 17.50 -0.82
N ARG A 50 -2.03 17.16 0.31
CA ARG A 50 -2.48 15.78 0.59
C ARG A 50 -3.48 15.29 -0.44
N LYS A 51 -4.42 16.14 -0.87
CA LYS A 51 -5.40 15.81 -1.91
C LYS A 51 -4.70 15.56 -3.25
N ALA A 52 -3.76 16.41 -3.65
CA ALA A 52 -2.98 16.22 -4.87
C ALA A 52 -2.18 14.91 -4.87
N GLN A 53 -1.48 14.60 -3.77
CA GLN A 53 -0.75 13.34 -3.62
C GLN A 53 -1.68 12.12 -3.65
N SER A 54 -2.84 12.21 -3.01
CA SER A 54 -3.84 11.13 -3.02
C SER A 54 -4.33 10.83 -4.45
N LEU A 55 -4.61 11.87 -5.24
CA LEU A 55 -5.02 11.73 -6.63
C LEU A 55 -3.91 11.09 -7.49
N GLN A 56 -2.66 11.50 -7.32
CA GLN A 56 -1.52 10.90 -8.01
C GLN A 56 -1.37 9.41 -7.67
N ARG A 57 -1.39 9.06 -6.37
CA ARG A 57 -1.31 7.66 -5.93
C ARG A 57 -2.46 6.80 -6.47
N ALA A 58 -3.66 7.37 -6.56
CA ALA A 58 -4.81 6.68 -7.12
C ALA A 58 -4.64 6.42 -8.63
N ALA A 59 -4.12 7.39 -9.38
CA ALA A 59 -3.80 7.24 -10.79
C ALA A 59 -2.72 6.17 -11.02
N GLU A 60 -1.61 6.22 -10.30
CA GLU A 60 -0.56 5.19 -10.38
C GLU A 60 -1.07 3.79 -10.02
N LYS A 61 -1.95 3.68 -9.01
CA LYS A 61 -2.54 2.39 -8.64
C LYS A 61 -3.38 1.81 -9.78
N LYS A 62 -4.17 2.65 -10.47
CA LYS A 62 -4.95 2.24 -11.64
C LYS A 62 -4.04 1.83 -12.80
N GLU A 63 -2.99 2.59 -13.08
CA GLU A 63 -2.03 2.27 -14.13
C GLU A 63 -1.31 0.94 -13.85
N ARG A 64 -0.81 0.73 -12.62
CA ARG A 64 -0.20 -0.54 -12.21
C ARG A 64 -1.17 -1.72 -12.29
N ALA A 65 -2.45 -1.51 -12.03
CA ALA A 65 -3.47 -2.55 -12.18
C ALA A 65 -3.68 -2.88 -13.67
N ALA A 66 -3.85 -1.87 -14.53
CA ALA A 66 -4.00 -2.06 -15.98
C ALA A 66 -2.76 -2.71 -16.61
N TRP A 67 -1.55 -2.34 -16.17
CA TRP A 67 -0.31 -3.00 -16.59
C TRP A 67 -0.29 -4.49 -16.21
N ARG A 68 -0.65 -4.83 -14.96
CA ARG A 68 -0.74 -6.23 -14.52
C ARG A 68 -1.76 -7.03 -15.32
N GLN A 69 -2.91 -6.44 -15.63
CA GLN A 69 -3.94 -7.07 -16.48
C GLN A 69 -3.41 -7.32 -17.90
N ARG A 70 -2.82 -6.32 -18.54
CA ARG A 70 -2.19 -6.47 -19.87
C ARG A 70 -1.14 -7.58 -19.86
N LYS A 71 -0.23 -7.55 -18.89
CA LYS A 71 0.82 -8.56 -18.73
C LYS A 71 0.24 -9.96 -18.52
N ALA A 72 -0.85 -10.10 -17.78
CA ALA A 72 -1.52 -11.39 -17.58
C ALA A 72 -2.21 -11.89 -18.86
N ALA A 73 -2.85 -11.00 -19.62
CA ALA A 73 -3.53 -11.34 -20.87
C ALA A 73 -2.56 -11.83 -21.97
N VAL A 74 -1.33 -11.31 -21.99
CA VAL A 74 -0.31 -11.67 -22.99
C VAL A 74 0.68 -12.74 -22.52
N LYS A 75 0.34 -13.52 -21.49
CA LYS A 75 1.20 -14.61 -21.03
C LYS A 75 1.32 -15.69 -22.13
N PRO A 76 2.54 -16.01 -22.61
CA PRO A 76 2.72 -17.03 -23.64
C PRO A 76 2.39 -18.42 -23.10
N LEU A 77 2.05 -19.37 -23.98
CA LEU A 77 1.75 -20.76 -23.61
C LEU A 77 2.83 -21.38 -22.72
N LYS A 78 4.12 -21.11 -23.04
CA LYS A 78 5.27 -21.56 -22.24
C LYS A 78 5.16 -21.18 -20.76
N HIS A 79 4.64 -20.00 -20.42
CA HIS A 79 4.48 -19.57 -19.03
C HIS A 79 3.58 -20.52 -18.25
N TRP A 80 2.48 -20.94 -18.87
CA TRP A 80 1.51 -21.84 -18.24
C TRP A 80 2.07 -23.25 -18.14
N ILE A 81 2.77 -23.74 -19.17
CA ILE A 81 3.48 -25.03 -19.14
C ILE A 81 4.48 -25.05 -17.97
N ASP A 82 5.35 -24.04 -17.89
CA ASP A 82 6.37 -23.96 -16.84
C ASP A 82 5.73 -23.85 -15.44
N LEU A 83 4.58 -23.16 -15.30
CA LEU A 83 3.86 -23.03 -14.04
C LEU A 83 3.20 -24.35 -13.62
N THR A 84 2.51 -25.02 -14.54
CA THR A 84 1.86 -26.31 -14.30
C THR A 84 2.89 -27.37 -13.95
N GLN A 85 4.02 -27.43 -14.67
CA GLN A 85 5.09 -28.37 -14.37
C GLN A 85 5.60 -28.19 -12.93
N ARG A 86 5.80 -26.94 -12.48
CA ARG A 86 6.24 -26.67 -11.10
C ARG A 86 5.21 -27.15 -10.09
N ALA A 87 3.93 -26.82 -10.31
CA ALA A 87 2.85 -27.22 -9.40
C ALA A 87 2.73 -28.74 -9.29
N VAL A 88 2.80 -29.46 -10.41
CA VAL A 88 2.78 -30.93 -10.43
C VAL A 88 4.02 -31.50 -9.72
N ASN A 89 5.21 -30.96 -10.00
CA ASN A 89 6.45 -31.40 -9.35
C ASN A 89 6.42 -31.18 -7.82
N ASP A 90 5.80 -30.09 -7.37
CA ASP A 90 5.62 -29.80 -5.95
C ASP A 90 4.69 -30.83 -5.30
N ILE A 91 3.54 -31.10 -5.91
CA ILE A 91 2.60 -32.12 -5.43
C ILE A 91 3.26 -33.50 -5.36
N CYS A 92 3.87 -33.98 -6.46
CA CYS A 92 4.52 -35.28 -6.49
C CYS A 92 5.59 -35.42 -5.38
N ARG A 93 6.38 -34.38 -5.17
CA ARG A 93 7.40 -34.38 -4.10
C ARG A 93 6.75 -34.45 -2.72
N GLU A 94 5.74 -33.63 -2.45
CA GLU A 94 5.06 -33.62 -1.16
C GLU A 94 4.39 -34.97 -0.87
N THR A 95 3.81 -35.61 -1.88
CA THR A 95 3.24 -36.96 -1.77
C THR A 95 4.32 -38.00 -1.45
N GLU A 96 5.42 -38.06 -2.21
CA GLU A 96 6.47 -39.06 -1.96
C GLU A 96 7.18 -38.87 -0.60
N LEU A 97 7.34 -37.63 -0.15
CA LEU A 97 7.88 -37.34 1.17
C LEU A 97 6.91 -37.78 2.28
N ALA A 98 5.61 -37.53 2.10
CA ALA A 98 4.58 -37.97 3.04
C ALA A 98 4.48 -39.50 3.13
N GLU A 99 4.69 -40.20 2.01
CA GLU A 99 4.74 -41.67 1.95
C GLU A 99 6.07 -42.27 2.46
N GLY A 100 7.04 -41.43 2.84
CA GLY A 100 8.35 -41.89 3.33
C GLY A 100 9.24 -42.51 2.26
N LEU A 101 8.90 -42.32 0.98
CA LEU A 101 9.68 -42.77 -0.16
C LEU A 101 10.96 -41.96 -0.34
N GLY A 102 10.95 -40.71 0.12
CA GLY A 102 12.09 -39.78 0.06
C GLY A 102 11.99 -38.84 -1.14
N CYS A 103 13.12 -38.32 -1.61
CA CYS A 103 13.15 -37.42 -2.75
C CYS A 103 12.97 -38.17 -4.07
N ILE A 104 11.92 -37.85 -4.81
CA ILE A 104 11.66 -38.38 -6.16
C ILE A 104 12.83 -38.27 -7.14
N SER A 105 13.71 -37.29 -6.98
CA SER A 105 14.77 -37.01 -7.96
C SER A 105 16.13 -37.62 -7.64
N CYS A 106 16.48 -37.77 -6.36
CA CYS A 106 17.78 -38.32 -5.96
C CYS A 106 17.69 -39.50 -4.98
N GLY A 107 16.48 -39.87 -4.54
CA GLY A 107 16.25 -40.95 -3.58
C GLY A 107 16.66 -40.64 -2.14
N THR A 108 17.16 -39.44 -1.82
CA THR A 108 17.53 -39.11 -0.43
C THR A 108 16.30 -39.14 0.47
N LYS A 109 16.40 -39.79 1.62
CA LYS A 109 15.35 -39.82 2.64
C LYS A 109 15.57 -38.80 3.75
N THR A 110 16.72 -38.14 3.73
CA THR A 110 17.13 -37.15 4.72
C THR A 110 17.60 -35.88 4.01
N ALA A 111 17.07 -34.74 4.46
CA ALA A 111 17.48 -33.42 3.99
C ALA A 111 17.19 -32.39 5.08
N PHE A 112 18.07 -31.39 5.22
CA PHE A 112 17.82 -30.24 6.10
C PHE A 112 16.68 -29.35 5.58
N ALA A 113 16.53 -29.28 4.25
CA ALA A 113 15.42 -28.59 3.59
C ALA A 113 15.09 -29.26 2.25
N TRP A 114 13.80 -29.30 1.91
CA TRP A 114 13.32 -29.84 0.64
C TRP A 114 13.10 -28.68 -0.35
N HIS A 115 13.96 -28.59 -1.37
CA HIS A 115 13.87 -27.53 -2.39
C HIS A 115 13.21 -28.04 -3.68
N ALA A 116 12.28 -27.27 -4.26
CA ALA A 116 11.62 -27.58 -5.53
C ALA A 116 12.54 -27.55 -6.76
N GLY A 117 13.70 -26.90 -6.66
CA GLY A 117 14.72 -26.92 -7.71
C GLY A 117 15.44 -28.27 -7.86
N HIS A 118 15.27 -29.19 -6.90
CA HIS A 118 15.90 -30.51 -6.96
C HIS A 118 15.15 -31.51 -7.84
N TYR A 119 14.01 -31.14 -8.43
CA TYR A 119 13.36 -31.98 -9.43
C TYR A 119 14.27 -32.09 -10.67
N ARG A 120 14.52 -33.30 -11.22
CA ARG A 120 15.33 -33.44 -12.46
C ARG A 120 14.74 -32.56 -13.55
N THR A 121 15.43 -31.48 -13.89
CA THR A 121 15.00 -30.56 -14.93
C THR A 121 15.27 -31.19 -16.30
N THR A 122 14.48 -30.82 -17.32
CA THR A 122 14.73 -31.24 -18.71
C THR A 122 16.09 -30.74 -19.24
N ALA A 123 16.69 -29.73 -18.61
CA ALA A 123 18.05 -29.29 -18.90
C ALA A 123 19.11 -30.31 -18.46
N ALA A 124 18.91 -30.96 -17.29
CA ALA A 124 19.79 -32.01 -16.78
C ALA A 124 19.50 -33.40 -17.41
N ALA A 125 18.41 -33.53 -18.17
CA ALA A 125 17.98 -34.76 -18.82
C ALA A 125 17.39 -34.48 -20.21
N GLY A 126 18.24 -34.02 -21.14
CA GLY A 126 17.82 -33.63 -22.50
C GLY A 126 17.20 -34.76 -23.34
N HIS A 127 17.36 -36.02 -22.93
CA HIS A 127 16.73 -37.20 -23.53
C HIS A 127 15.25 -37.36 -23.19
N LEU A 128 14.71 -36.57 -22.26
CA LEU A 128 13.29 -36.55 -21.89
C LEU A 128 12.49 -35.48 -22.66
N ARG A 129 13.04 -34.95 -23.76
CA ARG A 129 12.34 -34.04 -24.68
C ARG A 129 11.60 -34.80 -25.75
#